data_AF-A0A958H805-F1
#
_entry.id   AF-A0A958H805-F1
#
_cell.length_a   1.000
_cell.length_b   1.000
_cell.length_c   1.000
_cell.angle_alpha   90.00
_cell.angle_beta   90.00
_cell.angle_gamma   90.00
#
_symmetry.space_group_name_H-M   'P 1'
#
loop_
_entity.id
_entity.type
_entity.pdbx_description
1 polymer ?
#
loop_
_entity_poly.entity_id
_entity_poly.type
_entity_poly.pdbx_seq_one_letter_code
_entity_poly.pdbx_strand_id
1 'polypeptide(L)'
;MPQFLTDTWLVYRSVFEFALIGSALGLSIYITLRTGLLSLASAGFMSIGAYVGALLTIHLHTPLLVSVLAGALAAGGIGLLLGLPVLRLSGVYLAIATIGFGEVVRVFMLNA
;
A
#
# COMPACT_ATOMS: atom_id res chain seq x y z
N MET A 1 -32.81 -1.81 30.68
CA MET A 1 -32.04 -0.57 30.47
C MET A 1 -32.90 0.40 29.67
N PRO A 2 -32.97 1.70 29.99
CA PRO A 2 -33.85 2.64 29.30
C PRO A 2 -33.45 2.73 27.81
N GLN A 3 -34.41 2.53 26.90
CA GLN A 3 -34.17 2.46 25.44
C GLN A 3 -33.46 3.70 24.88
N PHE A 4 -33.70 4.88 25.46
CA PHE A 4 -33.04 6.14 25.13
C PHE A 4 -31.50 6.14 25.31
N LEU A 5 -30.97 5.39 26.29
CA LEU A 5 -29.52 5.30 26.51
C LEU A 5 -28.85 4.44 25.44
N THR A 6 -29.54 3.41 24.95
CA THR A 6 -29.06 2.57 23.85
C THR A 6 -29.06 3.35 22.52
N ASP A 7 -30.10 4.12 22.22
CA ASP A 7 -30.18 4.88 20.97
C ASP A 7 -29.17 6.04 20.92
N THR A 8 -28.98 6.75 22.03
CA THR A 8 -27.96 7.80 22.13
C THR A 8 -26.54 7.22 22.04
N TRP A 9 -26.26 6.10 22.71
CA TRP A 9 -24.97 5.41 22.62
C TRP A 9 -24.63 4.99 21.19
N LEU A 10 -25.60 4.45 20.43
CA LEU A 10 -25.39 4.01 19.05
C LEU A 10 -25.02 5.17 18.11
N VAL A 11 -25.57 6.37 18.33
CA VAL A 11 -25.22 7.57 17.55
C VAL A 11 -23.78 8.03 17.85
N TYR A 12 -23.41 8.11 19.13
CA TYR A 12 -22.06 8.56 19.53
C TYR A 12 -20.96 7.53 19.23
N ARG A 13 -21.29 6.25 19.14
CA ARG A 13 -20.33 5.17 18.85
C ARG A 13 -19.54 5.42 17.57
N SER A 14 -20.21 5.82 16.50
CA SER A 14 -19.56 6.06 15.20
C SER A 14 -18.52 7.18 15.28
N VAL A 15 -18.88 8.30 15.90
CA VAL A 15 -17.98 9.46 16.09
C VAL A 15 -16.76 9.07 16.93
N PHE A 16 -16.99 8.31 18.00
CA PHE A 16 -15.92 7.83 18.86
C PHE A 16 -14.97 6.86 18.13
N GLU A 17 -15.50 5.91 17.36
CA GLU A 17 -14.72 4.98 16.55
C GLU A 17 -13.88 5.71 15.48
N PHE A 18 -14.47 6.68 14.75
CA PHE A 18 -13.73 7.47 13.77
C PHE A 18 -12.63 8.33 14.43
N ALA A 19 -12.89 8.92 15.58
CA ALA A 19 -11.90 9.71 16.32
C ALA A 19 -10.73 8.84 16.79
N LEU A 20 -11.01 7.64 17.31
CA LEU A 20 -9.99 6.69 17.74
C LEU A 20 -9.16 6.17 16.55
N ILE A 21 -9.81 5.79 15.45
CA ILE A 21 -9.10 5.34 14.24
C ILE A 21 -8.25 6.47 13.67
N GLY A 22 -8.79 7.69 13.59
CA GLY A 22 -8.07 8.86 13.08
C GLY A 22 -6.82 9.21 13.90
N SER A 23 -6.94 9.19 15.23
CA SER A 23 -5.80 9.41 16.12
C SER A 23 -4.75 8.29 16.02
N ALA A 24 -5.17 7.03 15.91
CA ALA A 24 -4.26 5.89 15.72
C ALA A 24 -3.50 5.95 14.38
N LEU A 25 -4.19 6.29 13.28
CA LEU A 25 -3.57 6.51 11.97
C LEU A 25 -2.59 7.69 12.01
N GLY A 26 -2.98 8.79 12.64
CA GLY A 26 -2.12 9.97 12.83
C GLY A 26 -0.84 9.63 13.59
N LEU A 27 -0.95 8.87 14.68
CA LEU A 27 0.21 8.41 15.46
C LEU A 27 1.12 7.47 14.64
N SER A 28 0.53 6.57 13.86
CA SER A 28 1.27 5.64 13.00
C SER A 28 2.13 6.38 11.97
N ILE A 29 1.56 7.41 11.33
CA ILE A 29 2.30 8.28 10.40
C ILE A 29 3.35 9.10 11.14
N TYR A 30 3.01 9.70 12.29
CA TYR A 30 3.95 10.51 13.08
C TYR A 30 5.21 9.74 13.48
N ILE A 31 5.06 8.50 13.98
CA ILE A 31 6.19 7.63 14.32
C ILE A 31 7.06 7.38 13.09
N THR A 32 6.44 7.04 11.95
CA THR A 32 7.13 6.79 10.69
C THR A 32 7.94 8.01 10.21
N LEU A 33 7.37 9.22 10.32
CA LEU A 33 8.07 10.47 9.99
C LEU A 33 9.27 10.71 10.92
N ARG A 34 9.10 10.44 12.22
CA ARG A 34 10.17 10.64 13.21
C ARG A 34 11.35 9.68 13.00
N THR A 35 11.08 8.47 12.53
CA THR A 35 12.12 7.49 12.15
C THR A 35 12.74 7.82 10.79
N GLY A 36 12.12 8.70 10.00
CA GLY A 36 12.58 9.04 8.65
C GLY A 36 12.40 7.90 7.64
N LEU A 37 11.47 6.97 7.91
CA LEU A 37 11.23 5.80 7.05
C LEU A 37 9.86 5.88 6.36
N LEU A 38 9.49 7.06 5.87
CA LEU A 38 8.25 7.23 5.12
C LEU A 38 8.40 6.61 3.72
N SER A 39 7.68 5.51 3.48
CA SER A 39 7.65 4.78 2.21
C SER A 39 6.25 4.77 1.62
N LEU A 40 6.13 5.21 0.36
CA LEU A 40 4.88 5.21 -0.42
C LEU A 40 4.91 4.25 -1.61
N ALA A 41 5.85 3.28 -1.60
CA ALA A 41 6.06 2.36 -2.73
C ALA A 41 4.98 1.27 -2.87
N SER A 42 4.08 1.13 -1.89
CA SER A 42 3.05 0.08 -1.87
C SER A 42 2.18 0.10 -3.13
N ALA A 43 1.78 1.28 -3.60
CA ALA A 43 1.00 1.43 -4.82
C ALA A 43 1.74 0.90 -6.05
N GLY A 44 3.04 1.20 -6.19
CA GLY A 44 3.86 0.73 -7.31
C GLY A 44 4.02 -0.80 -7.32
N PHE A 45 4.28 -1.42 -6.17
CA PHE A 45 4.36 -2.88 -6.07
C PHE A 45 3.02 -3.57 -6.33
N MET A 46 1.92 -2.98 -5.85
CA MET A 46 0.56 -3.46 -6.16
C MET A 46 0.29 -3.41 -7.66
N SER A 47 0.65 -2.33 -8.34
CA SER A 47 0.49 -2.21 -9.79
C SER A 47 1.25 -3.31 -10.53
N ILE A 48 2.53 -3.51 -10.22
CA ILE A 48 3.37 -4.54 -10.86
C ILE A 48 2.74 -5.94 -10.72
N GLY A 49 2.36 -6.33 -9.51
CA GLY A 49 1.75 -7.64 -9.27
C GLY A 49 0.42 -7.81 -10.01
N ALA A 50 -0.41 -6.77 -10.03
CA ALA A 50 -1.67 -6.77 -10.75
C ALA A 50 -1.47 -6.87 -12.27
N TYR A 51 -0.50 -6.15 -12.83
CA TYR A 51 -0.22 -6.17 -14.27
C TYR A 51 0.27 -7.56 -14.72
N VAL A 52 1.22 -8.14 -13.99
CA VAL A 52 1.72 -9.49 -14.30
C VAL A 52 0.62 -10.54 -14.17
N GLY A 53 -0.18 -10.48 -13.10
CA GLY A 53 -1.32 -11.38 -12.91
C GLY A 53 -2.39 -11.24 -13.99
N ALA A 54 -2.69 -9.99 -14.41
CA ALA A 54 -3.63 -9.71 -15.49
C ALA A 54 -3.11 -10.24 -16.83
N LEU A 55 -1.84 -9.98 -17.16
CA LEU A 55 -1.21 -10.44 -18.40
C LEU A 55 -1.25 -11.97 -18.52
N LEU A 56 -0.93 -12.69 -17.43
CA LEU A 56 -0.95 -14.15 -17.41
C LEU A 56 -2.37 -14.71 -17.58
N THR A 57 -3.36 -14.06 -16.98
CA THR A 57 -4.77 -14.46 -17.08
C THR A 57 -5.33 -14.20 -18.48
N ILE A 58 -4.93 -13.10 -19.13
CA ILE A 58 -5.39 -12.73 -20.48
C ILE A 58 -4.76 -13.64 -21.54
N HIS A 59 -3.45 -13.91 -21.46
CA HIS A 59 -2.73 -14.61 -22.53
C HIS A 59 -2.62 -16.12 -22.32
N LEU A 60 -2.45 -16.59 -21.08
CA LEU A 60 -2.24 -18.01 -20.78
C LEU A 60 -3.47 -18.67 -20.16
N HIS A 61 -4.56 -17.92 -19.89
CA HIS A 61 -5.77 -18.42 -19.22
C HIS A 61 -5.47 -19.23 -17.95
N THR A 62 -4.40 -18.88 -17.24
CA THR A 62 -3.98 -19.59 -16.04
C THR A 62 -4.99 -19.43 -14.90
N PRO A 63 -5.15 -20.44 -14.04
CA PRO A 63 -5.99 -20.32 -12.87
C PRO A 63 -5.52 -19.16 -11.98
N LEU A 64 -6.48 -18.44 -11.39
CA LEU A 64 -6.24 -17.20 -10.64
C LEU A 64 -5.13 -17.36 -9.58
N LEU A 65 -5.08 -18.51 -8.91
CA LEU A 65 -4.07 -18.77 -7.88
C LEU A 65 -2.64 -18.74 -8.44
N VAL A 66 -2.43 -19.29 -9.64
CA VAL A 66 -1.11 -19.30 -10.31
C VAL A 66 -0.76 -17.89 -10.78
N SER A 67 -1.72 -17.16 -11.34
CA SER A 67 -1.54 -15.76 -11.77
C SER A 67 -1.17 -14.84 -10.58
N VAL A 68 -1.81 -15.03 -9.43
CA VAL A 68 -1.52 -14.28 -8.20
C VAL A 68 -0.12 -14.61 -7.67
N LEU A 69 0.26 -15.90 -7.64
CA LEU A 69 1.60 -16.31 -7.20
C LEU A 69 2.69 -15.77 -8.14
N ALA A 70 2.48 -15.83 -9.45
CA ALA A 70 3.40 -15.27 -10.43
C ALA A 70 3.54 -13.75 -10.28
N GLY A 71 2.42 -13.03 -10.08
CA GLY A 71 2.41 -11.60 -9.80
C GLY A 71 3.12 -11.25 -8.49
N ALA A 72 2.92 -12.04 -7.43
CA ALA A 72 3.61 -11.88 -6.15
C ALA A 72 5.12 -12.11 -6.27
N LEU A 73 5.55 -13.11 -7.03
CA LEU A 73 6.97 -13.37 -7.31
C LEU A 73 7.60 -12.25 -8.13
N ALA A 74 6.90 -11.72 -9.13
CA ALA A 74 7.39 -10.60 -9.93
C ALA A 74 7.52 -9.31 -9.11
N ALA A 75 6.49 -8.96 -8.34
CA ALA A 75 6.52 -7.81 -7.42
C ALA A 75 7.59 -7.98 -6.34
N GLY A 76 7.75 -9.19 -5.79
CA GLY A 76 8.80 -9.53 -4.82
C GLY A 76 10.21 -9.42 -5.40
N GLY A 77 10.43 -9.88 -6.64
CA GLY A 77 11.71 -9.76 -7.34
C GLY A 77 12.10 -8.31 -7.58
N ILE A 78 11.17 -7.48 -8.07
CA ILE A 78 11.41 -6.04 -8.23
C ILE A 78 11.60 -5.35 -6.88
N GLY A 79 10.85 -5.77 -5.85
CA GLY A 79 10.99 -5.29 -4.48
C GLY A 79 12.34 -5.59 -3.86
N LEU A 80 12.92 -6.77 -4.12
CA LEU A 80 14.28 -7.10 -3.66
C LEU A 80 15.34 -6.26 -4.37
N LEU A 81 15.22 -6.09 -5.68
CA LEU A 81 16.15 -5.28 -6.47
C LEU A 81 16.12 -3.81 -6.05
N LEU A 82 14.94 -3.25 -5.80
CA LEU A 82 14.77 -1.86 -5.36
C LEU A 82 14.99 -1.67 -3.86
N GLY A 83 14.76 -2.69 -3.05
CA GLY A 83 14.98 -2.62 -1.60
C GLY A 83 16.45 -2.32 -1.28
N LEU A 84 17.38 -2.93 -2.01
CA LEU A 84 18.83 -2.74 -1.81
C LEU A 84 19.30 -1.27 -1.89
N PRO A 85 19.00 -0.49 -2.95
CA PRO A 85 19.36 0.92 -3.00
C PRO A 85 18.51 1.78 -2.06
N VAL A 86 17.23 1.44 -1.87
CA VAL A 86 16.28 2.20 -1.04
C VAL A 86 16.65 2.14 0.45
N LEU A 87 17.18 1.02 0.94
CA LEU A 87 17.71 0.86 2.29
C LEU A 87 18.88 1.81 2.62
N ARG A 88 19.55 2.39 1.60
CA ARG A 88 20.64 3.35 1.78
C ARG A 88 20.15 4.80 1.89
N LEU A 89 18.86 5.05 1.66
CA LEU A 89 18.24 6.37 1.76
C LEU A 89 17.59 6.51 3.14
N SER A 90 17.52 7.73 3.66
CA SER A 90 16.88 8.01 4.94
C SER A 90 16.15 9.34 4.91
N GLY A 91 15.11 9.45 5.74
CA GLY A 91 14.30 10.64 5.87
C GLY A 91 13.48 10.95 4.62
N VAL A 92 13.50 12.22 4.22
CA VAL A 92 12.74 12.76 3.10
C VAL A 92 13.18 12.16 1.75
N TYR A 93 14.45 11.77 1.62
CA TYR A 93 14.96 11.16 0.40
C TYR A 93 14.29 9.81 0.08
N LEU A 94 13.96 9.04 1.12
CA LEU A 94 13.24 7.78 0.97
C LEU A 94 11.84 8.02 0.38
N ALA A 95 11.12 9.00 0.93
CA ALA A 95 9.79 9.37 0.46
C ALA A 95 9.80 9.79 -1.02
N ILE A 96 10.70 10.70 -1.39
CA ILE A 96 10.85 11.18 -2.78
C ILE A 96 11.16 10.02 -3.73
N ALA A 97 12.09 9.13 -3.36
CA ALA A 97 12.44 7.97 -4.17
C ALA A 97 11.22 7.04 -4.40
N THR A 98 10.40 6.81 -3.37
CA THR A 98 9.22 5.95 -3.49
C THR A 98 8.09 6.57 -4.34
N ILE A 99 7.95 7.90 -4.32
CA ILE A 99 7.02 8.61 -5.22
C ILE A 99 7.52 8.50 -6.67
N GLY A 100 8.81 8.76 -6.90
CA GLY A 100 9.42 8.63 -8.22
C GLY A 100 9.31 7.22 -8.78
N PHE A 101 9.50 6.20 -7.93
CA PHE A 101 9.27 4.80 -8.31
C PHE A 101 7.83 4.56 -8.79
N GLY A 102 6.83 5.07 -8.06
CA GLY A 102 5.43 4.95 -8.49
C GLY A 102 5.17 5.57 -9.86
N GLU A 103 5.75 6.74 -10.14
CA GLU A 103 5.61 7.38 -11.45
C GLU A 103 6.33 6.61 -12.56
N VAL A 104 7.52 6.07 -12.30
CA VAL A 104 8.23 5.21 -13.27
C VAL A 104 7.40 3.98 -13.61
N VAL A 105 6.80 3.32 -12.62
CA VAL A 105 5.92 2.16 -12.83
C VAL A 105 4.71 2.57 -13.66
N ARG A 106 4.08 3.71 -13.34
CA ARG A 106 2.93 4.23 -14.09
C ARG A 106 3.27 4.47 -15.56
N VAL A 107 4.37 5.17 -15.85
CA VAL A 107 4.81 5.46 -17.21
C VAL A 107 5.15 4.17 -17.96
N PHE A 108 5.84 3.24 -17.30
CA PHE A 108 6.15 1.94 -17.89
C PHE A 108 4.89 1.18 -18.30
N MET A 109 3.87 1.15 -17.45
CA MET A 109 2.60 0.46 -17.74
C MET A 109 1.77 1.13 -18.81
N LEU A 110 1.83 2.46 -18.93
CA LEU A 110 1.12 3.18 -19.98
C LEU A 110 1.77 3.03 -21.35
N ASN A 111 3.05 2.68 -21.40
CA ASN A 111 3.82 2.52 -22.64
C ASN A 111 4.13 1.04 -22.96
N ALA A 112 3.71 0.11 -22.12
CA ALA A 112 3.83 -1.33 -22.35
C ALA A 112 2.65 -1.86 -23.15
#